data_AF-A0A094IIR1-F1
#
_entry.id   AF-A0A094IIR1-F1
#
_cell.length_a   1.000
_cell.length_b   1.000
_cell.length_c   1.000
_cell.angle_alpha   90.00
_cell.angle_beta   90.00
_cell.angle_gamma   90.00
#
_symmetry.space_group_name_H-M   'P 1'
#
loop_
_entity.id
_entity.type
_entity.pdbx_description
1 polymer ?
#
loop_
_entity_poly.entity_id
_entity_poly.type
_entity_poly.pdbx_seq_one_letter_code
_entity_poly.pdbx_strand_id
1 'polypeptide(L)'
;MVNQYSVDFKLKMVKMILNENISKREIERTYKVSRKAQRQWVHKYETEGISGLVSKRKIRDKIPTDLEEESVDALKHEILLLKIEIERLKRGYNSEDAKYLKKKIS
;
A
#
# COMPACT_ATOMS: atom_id res chain seq x y z
N MET A 1 15.17 8.09 16.63
CA MET A 1 15.43 6.64 16.79
C MET A 1 15.04 5.92 15.51
N VAL A 2 15.97 5.16 14.92
CA VAL A 2 15.75 4.40 13.69
C VAL A 2 14.81 3.23 14.01
N ASN A 3 13.78 3.05 13.19
CA ASN A 3 12.87 1.91 13.32
C ASN A 3 13.66 0.65 12.88
N GLN A 4 14.15 -0.13 13.85
CA GLN A 4 15.04 -1.27 13.58
C GLN A 4 14.33 -2.48 12.96
N TYR A 5 12.98 -2.47 12.93
CA TYR A 5 12.18 -3.60 12.48
C TYR A 5 11.50 -3.30 11.14
N SER A 6 11.68 -4.19 10.17
CA SER A 6 10.98 -4.16 8.88
C SER A 6 9.47 -4.32 9.05
N VAL A 7 8.71 -3.87 8.05
CA VAL A 7 7.24 -3.96 8.06
C VAL A 7 6.79 -5.43 8.11
N ASP A 8 7.42 -6.29 7.31
CA ASP A 8 7.11 -7.73 7.29
C ASP A 8 7.34 -8.40 8.64
N PHE A 9 8.43 -8.04 9.32
CA PHE A 9 8.72 -8.57 10.65
C PHE A 9 7.65 -8.16 11.65
N LYS A 10 7.24 -6.89 11.65
CA LYS A 10 6.14 -6.41 12.52
C LYS A 10 4.83 -7.11 12.19
N LEU A 11 4.53 -7.28 10.91
CA LEU A 11 3.31 -7.95 10.45
C LEU A 11 3.27 -9.40 10.94
N LYS A 12 4.39 -10.12 10.84
CA LYS A 12 4.52 -11.48 11.37
C LYS A 12 4.23 -11.52 12.88
N MET A 13 4.84 -10.61 13.65
CA MET A 13 4.61 -10.54 15.10
C MET A 13 3.16 -10.23 15.46
N VAL A 14 2.52 -9.29 14.75
CA VAL A 14 1.11 -8.95 14.99
C VAL A 14 0.20 -10.12 14.66
N LYS A 15 0.43 -10.82 13.54
CA LYS A 15 -0.33 -12.03 13.17
C LYS A 15 -0.18 -13.15 14.19
N MET A 16 1.01 -13.38 14.72
CA MET A 16 1.24 -14.37 15.79
C MET A 16 0.45 -14.02 17.07
N ILE A 17 0.34 -12.74 17.43
CA ILE A 17 -0.43 -12.30 18.59
C ILE A 17 -1.94 -12.45 18.36
N LEU A 18 -2.43 -12.05 17.19
CA LEU A 18 -3.87 -12.00 16.90
C LEU A 18 -4.45 -13.36 16.49
N ASN A 19 -3.73 -14.14 15.68
CA ASN A 19 -4.23 -15.37 15.09
C ASN A 19 -3.82 -16.61 15.88
N GLU A 20 -2.56 -16.67 16.33
CA GLU A 20 -2.02 -17.82 17.08
C GLU A 20 -2.18 -17.65 18.60
N ASN A 21 -2.75 -16.52 19.04
CA ASN A 21 -2.97 -16.14 20.44
C ASN A 21 -1.69 -16.25 21.29
N ILE A 22 -0.52 -16.07 20.67
CA ILE A 22 0.77 -16.19 21.34
C ILE A 22 0.92 -15.03 22.31
N SER A 23 1.34 -15.36 23.53
CA SER A 23 1.50 -14.36 24.57
C SER A 23 2.64 -13.39 24.21
N LYS A 24 2.42 -12.11 24.49
CA LYS A 24 3.44 -11.05 24.31
C LYS A 24 4.75 -11.35 25.05
N ARG A 25 4.68 -12.12 26.14
CA ARG A 25 5.81 -12.58 26.96
C ARG A 25 6.65 -13.65 26.25
N GLU A 26 5.99 -14.53 25.51
CA GLU A 26 6.66 -15.56 24.72
C GLU A 26 7.38 -14.96 23.52
N ILE A 27 6.74 -14.01 22.83
CA ILE A 27 7.37 -13.27 21.74
C ILE A 27 8.58 -12.47 22.24
N GLU A 28 8.49 -11.87 23.42
CA GLU A 28 9.62 -11.17 24.04
C GLU A 28 10.80 -12.11 24.32
N ARG A 29 10.55 -13.35 24.74
CA ARG A 29 11.61 -14.34 24.98
C ARG A 29 12.23 -14.85 23.69
N THR A 30 11.41 -15.17 22.69
CA THR A 30 11.86 -15.78 21.43
C THR A 30 12.52 -14.76 20.51
N TYR A 31 11.90 -13.60 20.33
CA TYR A 31 12.32 -12.59 19.35
C TYR A 31 13.01 -11.38 19.98
N LYS A 32 13.13 -11.32 21.31
CA LYS A 32 13.72 -10.19 22.06
C LYS A 32 13.08 -8.84 21.72
N VAL A 33 11.81 -8.87 21.32
CA VAL A 33 11.03 -7.66 21.03
C VAL A 33 10.34 -7.20 22.30
N SER A 34 10.53 -5.93 22.67
CA SER A 34 9.88 -5.37 23.86
C SER A 34 8.35 -5.46 23.78
N ARG A 35 7.70 -5.81 24.90
CA ARG A 35 6.23 -5.85 25.00
C ARG A 35 5.56 -4.50 24.69
N LYS A 36 6.28 -3.39 24.87
CA LYS A 36 5.80 -2.04 24.51
C LYS A 36 5.70 -1.89 22.99
N ALA A 37 6.73 -2.31 22.25
CA ALA A 37 6.73 -2.26 20.79
C ALA A 37 5.64 -3.18 20.21
N GLN A 38 5.51 -4.41 20.73
CA GLN A 38 4.47 -5.34 20.31
C GLN A 38 3.06 -4.74 20.46
N ARG A 39 2.76 -4.14 21.63
CA ARG A 39 1.47 -3.47 21.86
C ARG A 39 1.22 -2.32 20.90
N GLN A 40 2.23 -1.50 20.62
CA GLN A 40 2.10 -0.41 19.66
C GLN A 40 1.82 -0.91 18.23
N TRP A 41 2.45 -2.00 17.81
CA TRP A 41 2.23 -2.56 16.48
C TRP A 41 0.83 -3.16 16.35
N VAL A 42 0.37 -3.91 17.36
CA VAL A 42 -0.99 -4.47 17.36
C VAL A 42 -2.02 -3.35 17.29
N HIS A 43 -1.90 -2.33 18.15
CA HIS A 43 -2.83 -1.21 18.15
C HIS A 43 -2.86 -0.48 16.80
N LYS A 44 -1.69 -0.17 16.22
CA LYS A 44 -1.61 0.49 14.90
C LYS A 44 -2.19 -0.37 13.77
N TYR A 45 -2.03 -1.68 13.88
CA TYR A 45 -2.59 -2.60 12.90
C TYR A 45 -4.12 -2.70 13.01
N GLU A 46 -4.67 -2.68 14.22
CA GLU A 46 -6.12 -2.64 14.45
C GLU A 46 -6.74 -1.33 13.94
N THR A 47 -6.05 -0.20 14.07
CA THR A 47 -6.58 1.11 13.64
C THR A 47 -6.39 1.42 12.16
N GLU A 48 -5.23 1.10 11.58
CA GLU A 48 -4.84 1.52 10.22
C GLU A 48 -4.45 0.33 9.31
N GLY A 49 -4.61 -0.91 9.79
CA GLY A 49 -4.18 -2.10 9.07
C GLY A 49 -2.65 -2.14 8.85
N ILE A 50 -2.24 -2.68 7.71
CA ILE A 50 -0.82 -2.79 7.33
C ILE A 50 -0.16 -1.39 7.26
N SER A 51 -0.91 -0.36 6.84
CA SER A 51 -0.39 1.00 6.70
C SER A 51 0.08 1.60 8.03
N GLY A 52 -0.50 1.17 9.16
CA GLY A 52 -0.07 1.58 10.50
C GLY A 52 1.27 0.99 10.92
N LEU A 53 1.69 -0.13 10.33
CA LEU A 53 3.00 -0.76 10.60
C LEU A 53 4.14 -0.13 9.79
N VAL A 54 3.80 0.53 8.69
CA VAL A 54 4.73 1.29 7.85
C VAL A 54 5.23 2.49 8.65
N SER A 55 6.56 2.60 8.74
CA SER A 55 7.18 3.73 9.42
C SER A 55 6.99 4.98 8.57
N LYS A 56 5.97 5.77 8.86
CA LYS A 56 5.83 7.16 8.39
C LYS A 56 6.94 8.00 9.04
N ARG A 57 8.21 7.76 8.68
CA ARG A 57 9.25 8.76 8.97
C ARG A 57 8.79 10.02 8.25
N LYS A 58 8.66 11.14 8.96
CA LYS A 58 8.66 12.45 8.30
C LYS A 58 9.95 12.48 7.48
N ILE A 59 9.80 12.37 6.17
CA ILE A 59 10.83 12.68 5.19
C ILE A 59 11.01 14.20 5.30
N ARG A 60 11.65 14.67 6.37
CA ARG A 60 11.97 16.09 6.51
C ARG A 60 13.30 16.44 5.85
N ASP A 61 14.20 15.45 5.70
CA ASP A 61 15.59 15.76 5.33
C ASP A 61 16.13 14.97 4.12
N LYS A 62 15.32 14.15 3.43
CA LYS A 62 15.75 13.41 2.23
C LYS A 62 14.59 13.16 1.27
N ILE A 63 14.21 14.19 0.51
CA ILE A 63 13.51 13.98 -0.75
C ILE A 63 14.59 13.67 -1.80
N PRO A 64 14.78 12.41 -2.18
CA PRO A 64 14.94 12.10 -3.60
C PRO A 64 13.56 11.86 -4.19
N THR A 65 13.20 12.68 -5.17
CA THR A 65 11.89 12.72 -5.86
C THR A 65 11.77 11.61 -6.91
N ASP A 66 12.50 10.50 -6.75
CA ASP A 66 12.80 9.61 -7.87
C ASP A 66 12.22 8.19 -7.66
N LEU A 67 11.28 8.05 -6.71
CA LEU A 67 10.31 6.97 -6.84
C LEU A 67 9.29 7.50 -7.84
N GLU A 68 9.36 6.98 -9.07
CA GLU A 68 8.34 7.13 -10.10
C GLU A 68 7.03 6.50 -9.58
N GLU A 69 6.39 7.17 -8.63
CA GLU A 69 4.94 7.16 -8.54
C GLU A 69 4.50 7.69 -9.89
N GLU A 70 3.95 6.83 -10.75
CA GLU A 70 3.28 7.25 -11.97
C GLU A 70 2.49 8.49 -11.63
N SER A 71 2.92 9.62 -12.22
CA SER A 71 2.48 10.93 -11.77
C SER A 71 0.97 10.94 -11.63
N VAL A 72 0.44 11.70 -10.67
CA VAL A 72 -1.01 11.82 -10.48
C VAL A 72 -1.73 12.08 -11.82
N ASP A 73 -1.06 12.75 -12.75
CA ASP A 73 -1.55 13.01 -14.11
C ASP A 73 -1.51 11.78 -15.04
N ALA A 74 -0.52 10.88 -14.91
CA ALA A 74 -0.49 9.58 -15.58
C ALA A 74 -1.63 8.66 -15.08
N LEU A 75 -1.85 8.59 -13.77
CA LEU A 75 -2.96 7.80 -13.19
C LEU A 75 -4.33 8.37 -13.59
N LYS A 76 -4.48 9.70 -13.63
CA LYS A 76 -5.71 10.33 -14.16
C LYS A 76 -5.94 9.99 -15.63
N HIS A 77 -4.88 9.96 -16.44
CA HIS A 77 -4.96 9.59 -17.84
C HIS A 77 -5.37 8.13 -18.02
N GLU A 78 -4.80 7.20 -17.25
CA GLU A 78 -5.20 5.79 -17.26
C GLU A 78 -6.67 5.60 -16.85
N ILE A 79 -7.11 6.26 -15.78
CA ILE A 79 -8.52 6.24 -15.34
C ILE A 79 -9.45 6.77 -16.43
N LEU A 80 -9.04 7.81 -17.17
CA LEU A 80 -9.82 8.35 -18.28
C LEU A 80 -9.96 7.34 -19.42
N LEU A 81 -8.87 6.68 -19.82
CA LEU A 81 -8.88 5.66 -20.87
C LEU A 81 -9.75 4.46 -20.49
N LEU A 82 -9.63 3.98 -19.25
CA LEU A 82 -10.45 2.87 -18.74
C LEU A 82 -11.94 3.24 -18.70
N LYS A 83 -12.29 4.47 -18.32
CA LYS A 83 -13.69 4.96 -18.33
C LYS A 83 -14.27 4.97 -19.74
N ILE A 84 -13.49 5.43 -20.73
CA ILE A 84 -13.90 5.45 -22.14
C ILE A 84 -14.13 4.02 -22.65
N GLU A 85 -13.23 3.08 -22.35
CA GLU A 85 -13.38 1.69 -22.78
C GLU A 85 -14.59 1.01 -22.10
N ILE A 86 -14.81 1.25 -20.80
CA ILE A 86 -16.01 0.77 -20.11
C ILE A 86 -17.28 1.31 -20.78
N GLU A 87 -17.31 2.60 -21.12
CA GLU A 87 -18.44 3.21 -21.80
C GLU A 87 -18.67 2.64 -23.20
N ARG A 88 -17.59 2.42 -23.95
CA ARG A 88 -17.61 1.76 -25.26
C ARG A 88 -18.21 0.36 -25.16
N LEU A 89 -17.73 -0.45 -24.22
CA LEU A 89 -18.18 -1.83 -23.99
C LEU A 89 -19.65 -1.87 -23.53
N LYS A 90 -20.06 -0.95 -22.64
CA LYS A 90 -21.46 -0.83 -22.17
C LYS A 90 -22.45 -0.48 -23.27
N ARG A 91 -22.03 0.35 -24.22
CA ARG A 91 -22.86 0.77 -25.36
C ARG A 91 -22.82 -0.22 -26.53
N GLY A 92 -22.05 -1.30 -26.43
CA GLY A 92 -22.00 -2.38 -27.42
C GLY A 92 -21.23 -2.04 -28.69
N TYR A 93 -20.35 -1.02 -28.67
CA TYR A 93 -19.55 -0.66 -29.84
C TYR A 93 -18.43 -1.68 -30.12
N ASN A 94 -18.36 -2.18 -31.34
CA ASN A 94 -17.34 -3.13 -31.77
C ASN A 94 -16.00 -2.42 -32.08
N SER A 95 -14.89 -3.17 -32.05
CA SER A 95 -13.47 -2.73 -32.11
C SER A 95 -13.10 -1.78 -33.27
N GLU A 96 -13.89 -1.73 -34.33
CA GLU A 96 -13.62 -0.88 -35.50
C GLU A 96 -13.89 0.61 -35.24
N ASP A 97 -14.87 0.96 -34.39
CA ASP A 97 -15.21 2.38 -34.11
C ASP A 97 -14.08 3.11 -33.36
N ALA A 98 -13.29 2.38 -32.55
CA ALA A 98 -12.16 2.93 -31.78
C ALA A 98 -10.96 3.34 -32.65
N LYS A 99 -10.79 2.73 -33.84
CA LYS A 99 -9.74 3.14 -34.80
C LYS A 99 -9.97 4.55 -35.34
N TYR A 100 -11.22 5.01 -35.44
CA TYR A 100 -11.55 6.34 -35.97
C TYR A 100 -11.15 7.48 -35.03
N LEU A 101 -11.17 7.27 -33.72
CA LEU A 101 -10.77 8.30 -32.74
C LEU A 101 -9.25 8.45 -32.63
N LYS A 102 -8.49 7.35 -32.78
CA LYS A 102 -7.02 7.39 -32.78
C LYS A 102 -6.44 8.17 -33.96
N LYS A 103 -7.16 8.26 -35.09
CA LYS A 103 -6.74 8.95 -36.32
C LYS A 103 -7.03 10.45 -36.31
N LYS A 104 -7.94 10.94 -35.44
CA LYS A 104 -8.38 12.36 -35.44
C LYS A 104 -7.56 13.25 -34.48
N ILE A 105 -6.71 12.64 -33.65
CA ILE A 105 -5.87 13.33 -32.65
C ILE A 105 -4.40 13.39 -33.11
N SER A 106 -4.10 13.00 -34.35
CA SER A 106 -2.76 13.12 -34.96
C SER A 106 -2.72 14.16 -36.05
#